data_AF-A0A518H3V2-F1
#
_entry.id   AF-A0A518H3V2-F1
#
_cell.length_a   1.000
_cell.length_b   1.000
_cell.length_c   1.000
_cell.angle_alpha   90.00
_cell.angle_beta   90.00
_cell.angle_gamma   90.00
#
_symmetry.space_group_name_H-M   'P 1'
#
loop_
_entity.id
_entity.type
_entity.pdbx_description
1 polymer ?
#
loop_
_entity_poly.entity_id
_entity_poly.type
_entity_poly.pdbx_seq_one_letter_code
_entity_poly.pdbx_strand_id
1 'polypeptide(L)'
;MSVEPLLLVGLDPPETAELRRRLDRPVLAFETLPRIRVDRGRLLVEHPRFMGHFVSVERVVYHAIFGDDFDSLTALALWGGPRLPGARGMMDLRIRLPGLVRALAVTRFGGIPRGYSDRGTTVPAGGPTVAKWGNWHCGEDKARFDDY
;
A
#
# COMPACT_ATOMS: atom_id res chain seq x y z
N MET A 1 20.28 -17.49 -18.94
CA MET A 1 19.50 -16.23 -18.95
C MET A 1 19.69 -15.58 -17.58
N SER A 2 19.97 -14.28 -17.51
CA SER A 2 20.07 -13.56 -16.23
C SER A 2 18.69 -13.54 -15.56
N VAL A 3 18.62 -13.91 -14.28
CA VAL A 3 17.37 -13.86 -13.50
C VAL A 3 17.09 -12.42 -13.12
N GLU A 4 15.96 -11.86 -13.56
CA GLU A 4 15.58 -10.50 -13.20
C GLU A 4 15.27 -10.40 -11.68
N PRO A 5 15.69 -9.30 -11.02
CA PRO A 5 15.48 -9.12 -9.59
C PRO A 5 14.00 -9.03 -9.19
N LEU A 6 13.72 -9.49 -7.97
CA LEU A 6 12.50 -9.15 -7.24
C LEU A 6 12.66 -7.76 -6.62
N LEU A 7 11.65 -6.89 -6.80
CA LEU A 7 11.58 -5.60 -6.12
C LEU A 7 10.82 -5.74 -4.79
N LEU A 8 11.41 -5.28 -3.70
CA LEU A 8 10.77 -5.09 -2.39
C LEU A 8 10.71 -3.60 -2.08
N VAL A 9 9.53 -3.08 -1.73
CA VAL A 9 9.31 -1.67 -1.37
C VAL A 9 8.63 -1.59 -0.01
N GLY A 10 9.14 -0.76 0.90
CA GLY A 10 8.52 -0.45 2.19
C GLY A 10 8.86 -1.37 3.35
N LEU A 11 9.73 -2.37 3.13
CA LEU A 11 10.19 -3.27 4.21
C LEU A 11 11.44 -2.71 4.87
N ASP A 12 11.55 -2.92 6.19
CA ASP A 12 12.68 -2.47 6.98
C ASP A 12 13.95 -3.33 6.70
N PRO A 13 15.16 -2.83 7.01
CA PRO A 13 16.41 -3.53 6.73
C PRO A 13 16.51 -4.95 7.32
N PRO A 14 16.07 -5.23 8.56
CA PRO A 14 16.11 -6.59 9.10
C PRO A 14 15.22 -7.57 8.33
N GLU A 15 14.04 -7.12 7.89
CA GLU A 15 13.07 -7.93 7.15
C GLU A 15 13.58 -8.24 5.74
N THR A 16 14.11 -7.22 5.06
CA THR A 16 14.71 -7.39 3.72
C THR A 16 15.96 -8.26 3.75
N ALA A 17 16.78 -8.16 4.80
CA ALA A 17 17.94 -9.03 5.00
C ALA A 17 17.51 -10.49 5.17
N GLU A 18 16.47 -10.76 5.95
CA GLU A 18 15.96 -12.11 6.13
C GLU A 18 15.38 -12.69 4.84
N LEU A 19 14.59 -11.91 4.09
CA LEU A 19 14.06 -12.34 2.80
C LEU A 19 15.18 -12.64 1.80
N ARG A 20 16.22 -11.80 1.73
CA ARG A 20 17.40 -12.05 0.88
C ARG A 20 18.10 -13.37 1.18
N ARG A 21 18.16 -13.79 2.45
CA ARG A 21 18.76 -15.08 2.83
C ARG A 21 17.93 -16.28 2.39
N ARG A 22 16.60 -16.12 2.34
CA ARG A 22 15.65 -17.20 2.01
C ARG A 22 15.35 -17.32 0.52
N LEU A 23 15.56 -16.25 -0.24
CA LEU A 23 15.23 -16.19 -1.65
C LEU A 23 16.46 -16.54 -2.49
N ASP A 24 16.35 -17.60 -3.28
CA ASP A 24 17.38 -17.98 -4.25
C ASP A 24 17.24 -17.15 -5.55
N ARG A 25 17.22 -15.83 -5.41
CA ARG A 25 17.17 -14.89 -6.54
C ARG A 25 17.68 -13.49 -6.15
N PRO A 26 18.11 -12.67 -7.13
CA PRO A 26 18.46 -11.28 -6.89
C PRO A 26 17.27 -10.47 -6.34
N VAL A 27 17.55 -9.56 -5.40
CA VAL A 27 16.55 -8.69 -4.75
C VAL A 27 17.02 -7.24 -4.74
N LEU A 28 16.20 -6.34 -5.27
CA LEU A 28 16.30 -4.90 -5.06
C LEU A 28 15.32 -4.53 -3.95
N ALA A 29 15.82 -3.89 -2.89
CA ALA A 29 15.00 -3.54 -1.74
C ALA A 29 15.15 -2.06 -1.42
N PHE A 30 14.02 -1.41 -1.13
CA PHE A 30 13.93 0.01 -0.77
C PHE A 30 12.96 0.15 0.41
N GLU A 31 13.39 0.84 1.46
CA GLU A 31 12.52 1.22 2.59
C GLU A 31 11.49 2.28 2.18
N THR A 32 11.82 3.09 1.16
CA THR A 32 10.98 4.16 0.63
C THR A 32 10.64 3.92 -0.85
N LEU A 33 9.84 4.82 -1.44
CA LEU A 33 9.49 4.75 -2.86
C LEU A 33 10.73 4.87 -3.76
N PRO A 34 11.09 3.85 -4.55
CA PRO A 34 12.16 3.98 -5.52
C PRO A 34 11.70 4.78 -6.75
N ARG A 35 12.66 5.33 -7.49
CA ARG A 35 12.37 5.85 -8.84
C ARG A 35 12.10 4.69 -9.79
N ILE A 36 10.92 4.70 -10.39
CA ILE A 36 10.48 3.69 -11.34
C ILE A 36 10.13 4.30 -12.69
N ARG A 37 10.23 3.48 -13.74
CA ARG A 37 9.82 3.80 -15.11
C ARG A 37 9.14 2.59 -15.73
N VAL A 38 8.02 2.82 -16.41
CA VAL A 38 7.42 1.82 -17.30
C VAL A 38 7.81 2.17 -18.73
N ASP A 39 8.54 1.28 -19.41
CA ASP A 39 8.91 1.43 -20.82
C ASP A 39 8.40 0.20 -21.59
N ARG A 40 7.47 0.41 -22.52
CA ARG A 40 6.92 -0.63 -23.42
C ARG A 40 6.56 -1.94 -22.69
N GLY A 41 5.84 -1.83 -21.57
CA GLY A 41 5.38 -2.97 -20.76
C GLY A 41 6.42 -3.54 -19.80
N ARG A 42 7.64 -2.97 -19.72
CA ARG A 42 8.67 -3.37 -18.75
C ARG A 42 8.72 -2.40 -17.58
N LEU A 43 8.78 -2.93 -16.36
CA LEU A 43 9.06 -2.14 -15.17
C LEU A 43 10.57 -2.05 -14.96
N LEU A 44 11.05 -0.82 -14.89
CA LEU A 44 12.44 -0.48 -14.65
C LEU A 44 12.53 0.27 -13.32
N VAL A 45 13.52 -0.08 -12.52
CA VAL A 45 13.77 0.52 -11.20
C VAL A 45 15.18 1.08 -11.18
N GLU A 46 15.36 2.30 -10.65
CA GLU A 46 16.70 2.85 -10.46
C GLU A 46 17.48 2.02 -9.47
N HIS A 47 18.72 1.66 -9.80
CA HIS A 47 19.55 0.82 -8.94
C HIS A 47 19.96 1.60 -7.67
N PRO A 48 19.86 1.01 -6.47
CA PRO A 48 20.04 1.74 -5.21
C PRO A 48 21.45 2.30 -5.00
N ARG A 49 22.44 1.79 -5.74
CA ARG A 49 23.85 2.22 -5.67
C ARG A 49 24.35 2.98 -6.89
N PHE A 50 23.60 2.98 -8.00
CA PHE A 50 24.07 3.53 -9.27
C PHE A 50 23.01 4.47 -9.82
N MET A 51 23.15 5.76 -9.51
CA MET A 51 22.24 6.80 -9.98
C MET A 51 22.15 6.82 -11.51
N GLY A 52 20.94 7.01 -12.04
CA GLY A 52 20.63 7.00 -13.46
C GLY A 52 20.63 5.61 -14.10
N HIS A 53 21.07 4.57 -13.39
CA HIS A 53 21.10 3.21 -13.91
C HIS A 53 19.81 2.47 -13.56
N PHE A 54 19.01 2.15 -14.57
CA PHE A 54 17.74 1.46 -14.40
C PHE A 54 17.84 -0.03 -14.76
N VAL A 55 17.27 -0.88 -13.91
CA VAL A 55 17.25 -2.34 -14.07
C VAL A 55 15.83 -2.85 -14.18
N SER A 56 15.62 -3.84 -15.04
CA SER A 56 14.33 -4.53 -15.18
C SER A 56 14.04 -5.38 -13.96
N VAL A 57 12.77 -5.43 -13.55
CA VAL A 57 12.28 -6.31 -12.49
C VAL A 57 11.10 -7.13 -13.01
N GLU A 58 11.03 -8.38 -12.57
CA GLU A 58 9.96 -9.31 -12.98
C GLU A 58 8.76 -9.23 -12.04
N ARG A 59 9.00 -8.95 -10.75
CA ARG A 59 8.01 -9.05 -9.68
C ARG A 59 8.19 -7.94 -8.66
N VAL A 60 7.08 -7.52 -8.05
CA VAL A 60 7.06 -6.48 -7.01
C VAL A 60 6.34 -6.98 -5.76
N VAL A 61 6.97 -6.80 -4.60
CA VAL A 61 6.30 -6.84 -3.30
C VAL A 61 6.31 -5.43 -2.74
N TYR A 62 5.12 -4.93 -2.42
CA TYR A 62 4.90 -3.58 -1.92
C TYR A 62 4.28 -3.66 -0.54
N HIS A 63 5.03 -3.26 0.48
CA HIS A 63 4.67 -3.35 1.88
C HIS A 63 4.84 -1.99 2.56
N ALA A 64 3.99 -1.03 2.25
CA ALA A 64 3.88 0.23 3.00
C ALA A 64 2.66 1.03 2.52
N ILE A 65 2.39 2.13 3.22
CA ILE A 65 1.47 3.18 2.81
C ILE A 65 2.26 4.48 2.88
N PHE A 66 2.63 5.07 1.74
CA PHE A 66 3.35 6.36 1.71
C PHE A 66 2.42 7.46 1.24
N GLY A 67 2.39 8.62 1.90
CA GLY A 67 1.42 9.69 1.59
C GLY A 67 1.33 10.08 0.11
N ASP A 68 2.42 9.95 -0.64
CA ASP A 68 2.62 10.34 -2.04
C ASP A 68 2.77 9.16 -3.02
N ASP A 69 2.37 7.95 -2.64
CA ASP A 69 2.58 6.76 -3.49
C ASP A 69 1.62 6.61 -4.70
N PHE A 70 0.62 7.49 -4.85
CA PHE A 70 -0.45 7.27 -5.84
C PHE A 70 0.07 7.20 -7.29
N ASP A 71 1.07 8.01 -7.63
CA ASP A 71 1.70 7.99 -8.95
C ASP A 71 2.52 6.70 -9.15
N SER A 72 3.20 6.24 -8.10
CA SER A 72 3.92 4.97 -8.11
C SER A 72 2.96 3.78 -8.29
N LEU A 73 1.83 3.79 -7.58
CA LEU A 73 0.77 2.78 -7.73
C LEU A 73 0.17 2.81 -9.13
N THR A 74 0.00 4.00 -9.72
CA THR A 74 -0.48 4.17 -11.10
C THR A 74 0.50 3.57 -12.10
N ALA A 75 1.80 3.84 -11.96
CA ALA A 75 2.83 3.23 -12.79
C ALA A 75 2.85 1.70 -12.65
N LEU A 76 2.75 1.17 -11.42
CA LEU A 76 2.62 -0.27 -11.19
C LEU A 76 1.36 -0.82 -11.88
N ALA A 77 0.22 -0.14 -11.77
CA ALA A 77 -1.02 -0.55 -12.42
C ALA A 77 -0.86 -0.63 -13.94
N LEU A 78 -0.27 0.39 -14.56
CA LEU A 78 0.06 0.45 -16.00
C LEU A 78 1.01 -0.68 -16.44
N TRP A 79 2.01 -1.01 -15.62
CA TRP A 79 2.91 -2.13 -15.91
C TRP A 79 2.17 -3.47 -15.98
N GLY A 80 1.14 -3.67 -15.14
CA GLY A 80 0.31 -4.88 -15.21
C GLY A 80 0.97 -6.21 -14.80
N GLY A 81 2.27 -6.23 -14.48
CA GLY A 81 2.99 -7.46 -14.15
C GLY A 81 2.77 -8.00 -12.73
N PRO A 82 3.37 -9.17 -12.41
CA PRO A 82 3.17 -9.87 -11.15
C PRO A 82 3.56 -9.04 -9.92
N ARG A 83 2.62 -8.90 -8.98
CA ARG A 83 2.79 -8.05 -7.81
C ARG A 83 1.94 -8.48 -6.62
N LEU A 84 2.42 -8.14 -5.43
CA LEU A 84 1.69 -8.31 -4.19
C LEU A 84 1.81 -7.04 -3.33
N PRO A 85 0.69 -6.39 -2.94
CA PRO A 85 -0.68 -6.63 -3.39
C PRO A 85 -0.93 -6.08 -4.81
N GLY A 86 -2.16 -6.26 -5.31
CA GLY A 86 -2.56 -5.76 -6.62
C GLY A 86 -2.64 -4.23 -6.66
N ALA A 87 -1.90 -3.58 -7.57
CA ALA A 87 -1.83 -2.12 -7.68
C ALA A 87 -3.20 -1.44 -7.89
N ARG A 88 -4.06 -2.00 -8.76
CA ARG A 88 -5.42 -1.48 -8.94
C ARG A 88 -6.23 -1.52 -7.64
N GLY A 89 -6.14 -2.61 -6.89
CA GLY A 89 -6.78 -2.71 -5.59
C GLY A 89 -6.24 -1.67 -4.59
N MET A 90 -4.92 -1.45 -4.57
CA MET A 90 -4.32 -0.40 -3.76
C MET A 90 -4.80 1.00 -4.16
N MET A 91 -4.96 1.27 -5.46
CA MET A 91 -5.51 2.54 -5.96
C MET A 91 -6.98 2.72 -5.57
N ASP A 92 -7.80 1.70 -5.82
CA ASP A 92 -9.25 1.73 -5.55
C ASP A 92 -9.54 1.90 -4.05
N LEU A 93 -8.66 1.38 -3.19
CA LEU A 93 -8.76 1.46 -1.73
C LEU A 93 -7.87 2.56 -1.13
N ARG A 94 -7.24 3.40 -1.95
CA ARG A 94 -6.27 4.40 -1.47
C ARG A 94 -6.89 5.38 -0.51
N ILE A 95 -8.06 5.90 -0.87
CA ILE A 95 -8.84 6.77 -0.01
C ILE A 95 -9.74 5.88 0.85
N ARG A 96 -9.52 5.91 2.17
CA ARG A 96 -10.17 5.01 3.11
C ARG A 96 -11.71 5.07 3.07
N LEU A 97 -12.34 6.25 2.99
CA LEU A 97 -13.80 6.35 3.05
C LEU A 97 -14.48 5.72 1.81
N PRO A 98 -14.16 6.09 0.56
CA PRO A 98 -14.66 5.37 -0.62
C PRO A 98 -14.17 3.92 -0.68
N GLY A 99 -12.95 3.65 -0.21
CA GLY A 99 -12.38 2.30 -0.14
C GLY A 99 -13.20 1.38 0.76
N LEU A 100 -13.70 1.88 1.91
CA LEU A 100 -14.59 1.13 2.78
C LEU A 100 -15.89 0.75 2.06
N VAL A 101 -16.51 1.69 1.32
CA VAL A 101 -17.73 1.41 0.55
C VAL A 101 -17.47 0.30 -0.48
N ARG A 102 -16.36 0.38 -1.23
CA ARG A 102 -15.97 -0.64 -2.20
C ARG A 102 -15.72 -2.00 -1.55
N ALA A 103 -15.02 -2.02 -0.41
CA ALA A 103 -14.71 -3.25 0.32
C ALA A 103 -15.98 -3.91 0.88
N LEU A 104 -16.91 -3.12 1.42
CA LEU A 104 -18.19 -3.61 1.95
C LEU A 104 -19.06 -4.26 0.88
N ALA A 105 -18.99 -3.78 -0.37
CA ALA A 105 -19.76 -4.33 -1.48
C ALA A 105 -19.38 -5.77 -1.87
N VAL A 106 -18.18 -6.23 -1.49
CA VAL A 106 -17.64 -7.55 -1.91
C VAL A 106 -17.19 -8.45 -0.74
N THR A 107 -17.08 -7.90 0.48
CA THR A 107 -16.57 -8.65 1.63
C THR A 107 -17.64 -9.54 2.27
N ARG A 108 -17.28 -10.78 2.58
CA ARG A 108 -18.10 -11.67 3.43
C ARG A 108 -18.22 -11.20 4.88
N PHE A 109 -17.38 -10.24 5.29
CA PHE A 109 -17.34 -9.69 6.66
C PHE A 109 -18.19 -8.41 6.83
N GLY A 110 -19.08 -8.12 5.87
CA GLY A 110 -19.88 -6.90 5.82
C GLY A 110 -21.10 -6.88 6.75
N GLY A 111 -21.29 -7.92 7.57
CA GLY A 111 -22.50 -8.08 8.41
C GLY A 111 -22.62 -7.07 9.56
N ILE A 112 -21.53 -6.40 9.95
CA ILE A 112 -21.56 -5.36 10.98
C ILE A 112 -21.91 -4.02 10.30
N PRO A 113 -23.04 -3.38 10.66
CA PRO A 113 -23.41 -2.07 10.13
C PRO A 113 -22.32 -1.03 10.41
N ARG A 114 -22.08 -0.15 9.44
CA ARG A 114 -21.15 0.98 9.59
C ARG A 114 -21.94 2.28 9.69
N GLY A 115 -21.53 3.16 10.59
CA GLY A 115 -22.08 4.51 10.73
C GLY A 115 -21.21 5.56 10.05
N TYR A 116 -21.82 6.70 9.74
CA TYR A 116 -21.16 7.93 9.31
C TYR A 116 -21.86 9.12 9.98
N SER A 117 -21.08 10.10 10.41
CA SER A 117 -21.59 11.34 10.99
C SER A 117 -20.78 12.49 10.43
N ASP A 118 -21.48 13.51 9.92
CA ASP A 118 -20.84 14.69 9.35
C ASP A 118 -20.42 15.68 10.44
N ARG A 119 -19.58 16.65 10.07
CA ARG A 119 -19.13 17.76 10.91
C ARG A 119 -20.29 18.38 11.70
N GLY A 120 -20.09 18.51 13.02
CA GLY A 120 -21.05 19.15 13.92
C GLY A 120 -22.20 18.25 14.37
N THR A 121 -22.16 16.96 14.02
CA THR A 121 -23.16 15.98 14.47
C THR A 121 -22.76 15.37 15.81
N THR A 122 -23.73 15.23 16.72
CA THR A 122 -23.55 14.48 17.97
C THR A 122 -24.01 13.04 17.79
N VAL A 123 -23.21 12.09 18.30
CA VAL A 123 -23.52 10.66 18.27
C VAL A 123 -23.52 10.14 19.71
N PRO A 124 -24.64 9.60 20.23
CA PRO A 124 -24.63 8.89 21.50
C PRO A 124 -23.84 7.58 21.35
N ALA A 125 -22.85 7.38 22.21
CA ALA A 125 -21.93 6.26 22.19
C ALA A 125 -22.54 4.94 22.70
N GLY A 126 -23.59 4.97 23.53
CA GLY A 126 -24.23 3.80 24.12
C GLY A 126 -23.29 2.87 24.90
N GLY A 127 -22.05 3.30 25.14
CA GLY A 127 -20.93 2.51 25.64
C GLY A 127 -19.59 2.91 24.97
N PRO A 128 -18.47 2.25 25.36
CA PRO A 128 -17.14 2.57 24.83
C PRO A 128 -17.05 2.41 23.31
N THR A 129 -16.81 3.52 22.61
CA THR A 129 -16.83 3.60 21.15
C THR A 129 -15.55 4.24 20.61
N VAL A 130 -15.23 4.00 19.32
CA VAL A 130 -14.08 4.58 18.64
C VAL A 130 -14.54 5.36 17.41
N ALA A 131 -14.34 6.67 17.44
CA ALA A 131 -14.46 7.51 16.26
C ALA A 131 -13.17 7.37 15.44
N LYS A 132 -13.31 7.31 14.12
CA LYS A 132 -12.18 7.35 13.20
C LYS A 132 -12.50 8.27 12.04
N TRP A 133 -11.66 9.26 11.79
CA TRP A 133 -11.81 10.20 10.68
C TRP A 133 -10.65 10.07 9.70
N GLY A 134 -10.56 10.99 8.74
CA GLY A 134 -9.46 11.05 7.77
C GLY A 134 -9.47 9.93 6.72
N ASN A 135 -8.72 10.19 5.64
CA ASN A 135 -8.52 9.24 4.56
C ASN A 135 -7.25 8.40 4.72
N TRP A 136 -6.39 8.78 5.66
CA TRP A 136 -5.08 8.17 5.85
C TRP A 136 -5.11 7.16 6.99
N HIS A 137 -4.29 6.13 6.85
CA HIS A 137 -4.10 5.09 7.84
C HIS A 137 -2.75 5.31 8.52
N CYS A 138 -2.75 5.98 9.67
CA CYS A 138 -1.72 5.87 10.70
C CYS A 138 -2.12 6.70 11.93
N GLY A 139 -2.32 6.04 13.07
CA GLY A 139 -2.22 6.62 14.43
C GLY A 139 -3.19 7.72 14.88
N GLU A 140 -3.33 8.78 14.09
CA GLU A 140 -3.71 10.13 14.56
C GLU A 140 -5.21 10.42 14.38
N ASP A 141 -5.86 9.81 13.38
CA ASP A 141 -7.27 10.09 13.08
C ASP A 141 -8.25 9.13 13.77
N LYS A 142 -8.07 8.92 15.07
CA LYS A 142 -8.96 8.09 15.90
C LYS A 142 -9.01 8.55 17.35
N ALA A 143 -10.20 8.53 17.93
CA ALA A 143 -10.40 8.80 19.36
C ALA A 143 -11.38 7.78 19.95
N ARG A 144 -11.12 7.38 21.19
CA ARG A 144 -12.13 6.70 22.02
C ARG A 144 -13.07 7.75 22.61
N PHE A 145 -14.34 7.41 22.71
CA PHE A 145 -15.35 8.22 23.38
C PHE A 145 -16.40 7.31 24.00
N ASP A 146 -17.06 7.81 25.02
CA ASP A 146 -18.17 7.20 25.73
C ASP A 146 -19.21 8.29 26.05
N ASP A 147 -20.44 7.86 26.33
CA ASP A 147 -21.44 8.72 26.94
C ASP A 147 -21.14 8.71 28.44
N TYR A 148 -20.70 9.85 28.98
CA TYR A 148 -20.67 10.02 30.44
C TYR A 148 -22.10 10.10 30.99
#